data_AF-A0A3N1J4L7-F1
#
_entry.id   AF-A0A3N1J4L7-F1
#
_cell.length_a   1.000
_cell.length_b   1.000
_cell.length_c   1.000
_cell.angle_alpha   90.00
_cell.angle_beta   90.00
_cell.angle_gamma   90.00
#
_symmetry.space_group_name_H-M   'P 1'
#
loop_
_entity.id
_entity.type
_entity.pdbx_description
1 polymer ?
#
loop_
_entity_poly.entity_id
_entity_poly.type
_entity_poly.pdbx_seq_one_letter_code
_entity_poly.pdbx_strand_id
1 'polypeptide(L)'
;MTIDVEMLIKQLGEPYQSIYDKGVIPYKTKPNGSVSDDDASLDMKREGIFLSFINNEFKTLKAVTLRLEDEGKTDWLFPNPMPFGLDPVMNQLWVRGHFGIPMIYVESQKVMKFYIGIKEFYPLPVPNQHIVASFTYNEDSFVSNITFYPLERAKEIQAALEKKRLDG
;
A
#
# COMPACT_ATOMS: atom_id res chain seq x y z
N MET A 1 -4.21 4.37 -19.57
CA MET A 1 -4.45 5.71 -19.00
C MET A 1 -3.48 5.83 -17.85
N THR A 2 -2.77 6.95 -17.74
CA THR A 2 -1.82 7.16 -16.64
C THR A 2 -2.55 7.79 -15.46
N ILE A 3 -2.34 7.25 -14.26
CA ILE A 3 -2.85 7.78 -12.99
C ILE A 3 -1.77 8.63 -12.35
N ASP A 4 -2.15 9.78 -11.82
CA ASP A 4 -1.31 10.51 -10.87
C ASP A 4 -1.37 9.80 -9.51
N VAL A 5 -0.45 8.85 -9.34
CA VAL A 5 -0.38 7.98 -8.16
C VAL A 5 -0.10 8.79 -6.90
N GLU A 6 0.71 9.83 -7.01
CA GLU A 6 1.05 10.68 -5.87
C GLU A 6 -0.17 11.49 -5.41
N MET A 7 -0.92 12.08 -6.35
CA MET A 7 -2.16 12.78 -6.03
C MET A 7 -3.19 11.86 -5.38
N LEU A 8 -3.27 10.60 -5.86
CA LEU A 8 -4.14 9.57 -5.28
C LEU A 8 -3.75 9.20 -3.84
N ILE A 9 -2.46 8.98 -3.58
CA ILE A 9 -1.97 8.66 -2.23
C ILE A 9 -2.22 9.84 -1.27
N LYS A 10 -2.11 11.09 -1.75
CA LYS A 10 -2.45 12.27 -0.96
C LYS A 10 -3.95 12.37 -0.60
N GLN A 11 -4.82 11.52 -1.17
CA GLN A 11 -6.23 11.41 -0.74
C GLN A 11 -6.46 10.35 0.35
N LEU A 12 -5.42 9.75 0.92
CA LEU A 12 -5.58 8.84 2.06
C LEU A 12 -6.35 9.55 3.20
N GLY A 13 -7.39 8.89 3.71
CA GLY A 13 -8.33 9.44 4.69
C GLY A 13 -9.57 10.10 4.09
N GLU A 14 -9.63 10.31 2.77
CA GLU A 14 -10.80 10.92 2.12
C GLU A 14 -11.88 9.88 1.78
N PRO A 15 -13.17 10.28 1.75
CA PRO A 15 -14.26 9.46 1.20
C PRO A 15 -14.08 9.15 -0.29
N TYR A 16 -14.47 7.95 -0.73
CA TYR A 16 -14.44 7.55 -2.14
C TYR A 16 -15.11 8.59 -3.07
N GLN A 17 -16.27 9.12 -2.68
CA GLN A 17 -17.01 10.08 -3.51
C GLN A 17 -16.24 11.38 -3.72
N SER A 18 -15.57 11.91 -2.69
CA SER A 18 -14.70 13.10 -2.78
C SER A 18 -13.57 12.87 -3.79
N ILE A 19 -12.93 11.69 -3.75
CA ILE A 19 -11.83 11.33 -4.63
C ILE A 19 -12.30 11.19 -6.08
N TYR A 20 -13.45 10.55 -6.28
CA TYR A 20 -14.07 10.37 -7.59
C TYR A 20 -14.51 11.71 -8.20
N ASP A 21 -15.14 12.59 -7.42
CA ASP A 21 -15.61 13.91 -7.88
C ASP A 21 -14.45 14.84 -8.27
N LYS A 22 -13.29 14.70 -7.61
CA LYS A 22 -12.03 15.38 -8.00
C LYS A 22 -11.40 14.82 -9.28
N GLY A 23 -11.92 13.71 -9.83
CA GLY A 23 -11.41 13.07 -11.03
C GLY A 23 -10.09 12.30 -10.84
N VAL A 24 -9.70 12.00 -9.60
CA VAL A 24 -8.43 11.33 -9.27
C VAL A 24 -8.47 9.84 -9.61
N ILE A 25 -9.65 9.22 -9.49
CA ILE A 25 -9.89 7.82 -9.86
C ILE A 25 -10.83 7.79 -11.08
N PRO A 26 -10.50 7.08 -12.18
CA PRO A 26 -11.33 7.03 -13.38
C PRO A 26 -12.51 6.07 -13.30
N TYR A 27 -12.54 5.22 -12.28
CA TYR A 27 -13.52 4.16 -12.15
C TYR A 27 -14.82 4.67 -11.56
N LYS A 28 -15.92 4.44 -12.27
CA LYS A 28 -17.29 4.63 -11.75
C LYS A 28 -17.69 3.54 -10.75
N THR A 29 -17.06 2.37 -10.85
CA THR A 29 -17.33 1.22 -9.99
C THR A 29 -16.93 1.57 -8.57
N LYS A 30 -17.91 1.55 -7.66
CA LYS A 30 -17.70 1.83 -6.25
C LYS A 30 -16.88 0.71 -5.57
N PRO A 31 -16.14 1.01 -4.50
CA PRO A 31 -15.47 0.00 -3.71
C PRO A 31 -16.47 -1.00 -3.12
N ASN A 32 -16.17 -2.28 -3.26
CA ASN A 32 -17.05 -3.37 -2.83
C ASN A 32 -16.50 -4.08 -1.59
N GLY A 33 -17.38 -4.43 -0.65
CA GLY A 33 -17.09 -5.18 0.57
C GLY A 33 -18.40 -5.71 1.14
N SER A 34 -18.42 -6.92 1.69
CA SER A 34 -19.65 -7.53 2.23
C SER A 34 -20.13 -6.74 3.45
N VAL A 35 -21.41 -6.82 3.81
CA VAL A 35 -21.95 -6.11 4.99
C VAL A 35 -21.25 -6.52 6.29
N SER A 36 -20.73 -7.75 6.35
CA SER A 36 -19.98 -8.30 7.49
C SER A 36 -18.49 -7.94 7.51
N ASP A 37 -17.96 -7.38 6.42
CA ASP A 37 -16.52 -7.12 6.29
C ASP A 37 -16.22 -5.69 6.78
N ASP A 38 -15.14 -5.51 7.52
CA ASP A 38 -14.67 -4.16 7.91
C ASP A 38 -14.08 -3.39 6.72
N ASP A 39 -13.82 -4.08 5.61
CA ASP A 39 -13.05 -3.58 4.47
C ASP A 39 -13.82 -3.65 3.15
N ALA A 40 -13.70 -2.58 2.37
CA ALA A 40 -14.11 -2.53 0.98
C ALA A 40 -12.90 -2.31 0.09
N SER A 41 -12.95 -2.75 -1.16
CA SER A 41 -11.81 -2.65 -2.08
C SER A 41 -12.21 -2.27 -3.49
N LEU A 42 -11.26 -1.69 -4.21
CA LEU A 42 -11.33 -1.42 -5.64
C LEU A 42 -10.00 -1.79 -6.29
N ASP A 43 -10.02 -2.79 -7.16
CA ASP A 43 -8.82 -3.31 -7.84
C ASP A 43 -8.68 -2.71 -9.25
N MET A 44 -7.76 -1.75 -9.39
CA MET A 44 -7.41 -1.08 -10.65
C MET A 44 -6.29 -1.88 -11.35
N LYS A 45 -6.65 -3.08 -11.83
CA LYS A 45 -5.71 -4.07 -12.39
C LYS A 45 -4.85 -3.54 -13.54
N ARG A 46 -5.38 -2.67 -14.39
CA ARG A 46 -4.65 -2.15 -15.56
C ARG A 46 -3.60 -1.12 -15.15
N GLU A 47 -3.84 -0.44 -14.05
CA GLU A 47 -2.99 0.61 -13.49
C GLU A 47 -2.03 0.04 -12.45
N GLY A 48 -2.14 -1.23 -12.09
CA GLY A 48 -1.30 -1.84 -11.06
C GLY A 48 -1.61 -1.34 -9.65
N ILE A 49 -2.79 -0.77 -9.42
CA ILE A 49 -3.16 -0.13 -8.14
C ILE A 49 -4.29 -0.92 -7.49
N PHE A 50 -4.19 -1.15 -6.19
CA PHE A 50 -5.26 -1.70 -5.37
C PHE A 50 -5.61 -0.71 -4.27
N LEU A 51 -6.88 -0.37 -4.15
CA LEU A 51 -7.38 0.58 -3.16
C LEU A 51 -8.17 -0.17 -2.11
N SER A 52 -7.84 0.10 -0.85
CA SER A 52 -8.56 -0.43 0.30
C SER A 52 -9.20 0.69 1.09
N PHE A 53 -10.46 0.45 1.47
CA PHE A 53 -11.32 1.40 2.14
C PHE A 53 -11.86 0.78 3.43
N ILE A 54 -12.11 1.62 4.42
CA ILE A 54 -12.97 1.26 5.55
C ILE A 54 -14.37 1.05 5.01
N ASN A 55 -15.01 -0.07 5.33
CA ASN A 55 -16.33 -0.43 4.85
C ASN A 55 -17.46 0.28 5.62
N ASN A 56 -17.35 1.60 5.74
CA ASN A 56 -18.38 2.45 6.31
C ASN A 56 -19.26 3.07 5.19
N GLU A 57 -20.20 3.92 5.58
CA GLU A 57 -21.09 4.65 4.65
C GLU A 57 -20.31 5.45 3.58
N PHE A 58 -19.16 6.03 3.97
CA PHE A 58 -18.37 6.93 3.14
C PHE A 58 -17.32 6.23 2.26
N LYS A 59 -17.03 4.96 2.54
CA LYS A 59 -15.89 4.22 1.99
C LYS A 59 -14.61 5.06 2.10
N THR A 60 -14.12 5.27 3.32
CA THR A 60 -12.94 6.08 3.57
C THR A 60 -11.66 5.38 3.09
N LEU A 61 -10.86 6.02 2.24
CA LEU A 61 -9.63 5.42 1.71
C LEU A 61 -8.60 5.24 2.82
N LYS A 62 -8.22 3.99 3.10
CA LYS A 62 -7.27 3.67 4.19
C LYS A 62 -5.92 3.17 3.71
N ALA A 63 -5.84 2.65 2.49
CA ALA A 63 -4.58 2.20 1.92
C ALA A 63 -4.59 2.25 0.39
N VAL A 64 -3.43 2.56 -0.18
CA VAL A 64 -3.16 2.47 -1.62
C VAL A 64 -1.98 1.52 -1.82
N THR A 65 -2.18 0.43 -2.55
CA THR A 65 -1.14 -0.55 -2.86
C THR A 65 -0.74 -0.47 -4.32
N LEU A 66 0.55 -0.35 -4.60
CA LEU A 66 1.15 -0.46 -5.93
C LEU A 66 1.73 -1.86 -6.10
N ARG A 67 1.35 -2.54 -7.18
CA ARG A 67 1.91 -3.84 -7.59
C ARG A 67 3.09 -3.58 -8.52
N LEU A 68 4.31 -3.76 -8.01
CA LEU A 68 5.54 -3.66 -8.81
C LEU A 68 5.90 -4.98 -9.47
N GLU A 69 5.46 -6.10 -8.91
CA GLU A 69 5.57 -7.44 -9.48
C GLU A 69 4.20 -8.11 -9.57
N ASP A 70 4.03 -8.94 -10.62
CA ASP A 70 2.87 -9.80 -10.81
C ASP A 70 3.39 -11.22 -11.08
N GLU A 71 3.20 -12.13 -10.13
CA GLU A 71 3.66 -13.54 -10.24
C GLU A 71 3.10 -14.26 -11.48
N GLY A 72 1.97 -13.79 -12.03
CA GLY A 72 1.38 -14.32 -13.24
C GLY A 72 1.92 -13.72 -14.55
N LYS A 73 2.79 -12.70 -14.49
CA LYS A 73 3.29 -11.96 -15.65
C LYS A 73 4.76 -11.56 -15.47
N THR A 74 5.65 -12.28 -16.16
CA THR A 74 7.11 -12.05 -16.12
C THR A 74 7.53 -10.67 -16.62
N ASP A 75 6.76 -10.07 -17.55
CA ASP A 75 7.08 -8.77 -18.15
C ASP A 75 6.27 -7.62 -17.52
N TRP A 76 5.76 -7.83 -16.30
CA TRP A 76 5.01 -6.79 -15.61
C TRP A 76 5.93 -5.63 -15.24
N LEU A 77 5.56 -4.44 -15.70
CA LEU A 77 6.15 -3.18 -15.28
C LEU A 77 5.03 -2.30 -14.74
N PHE A 78 5.29 -1.66 -13.60
CA PHE A 78 4.33 -0.73 -13.02
C PHE A 78 4.04 0.40 -14.04
N PRO A 79 2.77 0.58 -14.47
CA PRO A 79 2.46 1.34 -15.68
C PRO A 79 2.33 2.85 -15.45
N ASN A 80 2.61 3.34 -14.24
CA ASN A 80 2.46 4.74 -13.86
C ASN A 80 3.78 5.32 -13.33
N PRO A 81 3.97 6.65 -13.36
CA PRO A 81 5.07 7.31 -12.68
C PRO A 81 5.11 6.94 -11.19
N MET A 82 6.31 6.71 -10.68
CA MET A 82 6.51 6.40 -9.27
C MET A 82 6.26 7.66 -8.42
N PRO A 83 5.51 7.54 -7.31
CA PRO A 83 5.23 8.67 -6.44
C PRO A 83 6.44 8.99 -5.55
N PHE A 84 6.55 10.23 -5.08
CA PHE A 84 7.51 10.65 -4.06
C PHE A 84 8.99 10.41 -4.41
N GLY A 85 9.32 10.33 -5.70
CA GLY A 85 10.69 10.10 -6.17
C GLY A 85 11.22 8.68 -5.93
N LEU A 86 10.34 7.69 -5.72
CA LEU A 86 10.71 6.29 -5.63
C LEU A 86 11.20 5.75 -6.99
N ASP A 87 12.12 4.79 -6.95
CA ASP A 87 12.56 4.08 -8.16
C ASP A 87 11.56 2.97 -8.53
N PRO A 88 11.37 2.66 -9.82
CA PRO A 88 10.45 1.61 -10.25
C PRO A 88 10.94 0.20 -9.91
N VAL A 89 12.25 0.03 -9.70
CA VAL A 89 12.89 -1.24 -9.29
C VAL A 89 13.77 -0.95 -8.08
N MET A 90 13.40 -1.51 -6.94
CA MET A 90 14.08 -1.29 -5.67
C MET A 90 14.32 -2.63 -4.98
N ASN A 91 15.46 -2.75 -4.31
CA ASN A 91 15.73 -3.84 -3.38
C ASN A 91 15.79 -3.30 -1.94
N GLN A 92 15.83 -4.20 -0.97
CA GLN A 92 15.85 -3.83 0.46
C GLN A 92 17.03 -2.90 0.82
N LEU A 93 18.20 -3.06 0.20
CA LEU A 93 19.36 -2.19 0.44
C LEU A 93 19.11 -0.76 -0.03
N TRP A 94 18.51 -0.59 -1.21
CA TRP A 94 18.11 0.71 -1.73
C TRP A 94 17.11 1.38 -0.77
N VAL A 95 16.08 0.65 -0.33
CA VAL A 95 15.03 1.18 0.56
C VAL A 95 15.64 1.65 1.89
N ARG A 96 16.46 0.82 2.53
CA ARG A 96 17.13 1.19 3.79
C ARG A 96 18.15 2.32 3.60
N GLY A 97 18.82 2.39 2.45
CA GLY A 97 19.69 3.51 2.11
C GLY A 97 18.93 4.83 1.95
N HIS A 98 17.71 4.77 1.43
CA HIS A 98 16.88 5.95 1.18
C HIS A 98 16.08 6.42 2.42
N PHE A 99 15.55 5.48 3.22
CA PHE A 99 14.66 5.78 4.34
C PHE A 99 15.28 5.52 5.73
N GLY A 100 16.42 4.83 5.82
CA GLY A 100 17.05 4.46 7.08
C GLY A 100 16.48 3.19 7.71
N ILE A 101 16.15 3.26 8.99
CA ILE A 101 15.66 2.11 9.79
C ILE A 101 14.12 2.10 9.78
N PRO A 102 13.48 0.94 9.54
CA PRO A 102 12.02 0.86 9.51
C PRO A 102 11.41 1.07 10.90
N MET A 103 10.26 1.73 10.95
CA MET A 103 9.48 1.86 12.19
C MET A 103 8.75 0.56 12.55
N ILE A 104 8.38 -0.25 11.55
CA ILE A 104 7.78 -1.58 11.73
C ILE A 104 8.54 -2.55 10.84
N TYR A 105 8.97 -3.66 11.43
CA TYR A 105 9.55 -4.79 10.74
C TYR A 105 8.70 -6.04 10.98
N VAL A 106 8.27 -6.66 9.89
CA VAL A 106 7.51 -7.91 9.89
C VAL A 106 8.33 -8.96 9.16
N GLU A 107 8.66 -10.05 9.85
CA GLU A 107 9.36 -11.19 9.26
C GLU A 107 8.51 -11.85 8.18
N SER A 108 9.19 -12.49 7.23
CA SER A 108 8.51 -13.31 6.24
C SER A 108 7.76 -14.46 6.90
N GLN A 109 6.58 -14.80 6.39
CA GLN A 109 5.80 -15.92 6.86
C GLN A 109 5.41 -16.82 5.69
N LYS A 110 5.53 -18.14 5.87
CA LYS A 110 4.90 -19.12 4.99
C LYS A 110 3.51 -19.45 5.51
N VAL A 111 2.48 -19.18 4.72
CA VAL A 111 1.10 -19.53 5.02
C VAL A 111 0.64 -20.57 4.00
N MET A 112 0.51 -21.83 4.45
CA MET A 112 0.27 -22.98 3.58
C MET A 112 1.31 -23.08 2.44
N LYS A 113 0.94 -22.74 1.21
CA LYS A 113 1.81 -22.73 0.02
C LYS A 113 2.29 -21.33 -0.38
N PHE A 114 1.84 -20.28 0.30
CA PHE A 114 2.14 -18.90 -0.05
C PHE A 114 3.29 -18.36 0.78
N TYR A 115 4.25 -17.73 0.12
CA TYR A 115 5.29 -16.95 0.76
C TYR A 115 4.82 -15.50 0.89
N ILE A 116 4.74 -15.01 2.13
CA ILE A 116 4.58 -13.59 2.41
C ILE A 116 5.97 -13.10 2.81
N GLY A 117 6.60 -12.30 1.97
CA GLY A 117 7.94 -11.82 2.27
C GLY A 117 7.96 -10.76 3.37
N ILE A 118 9.18 -10.33 3.68
CA ILE A 118 9.44 -9.32 4.70
C ILE A 118 8.63 -8.06 4.39
N LYS A 119 8.13 -7.40 5.44
CA LYS A 119 7.53 -6.07 5.31
C LYS A 119 8.25 -5.05 6.18
N GLU A 120 8.54 -3.91 5.59
CA GLU A 120 9.18 -2.79 6.28
C GLU A 120 8.39 -1.51 6.06
N PHE A 121 8.15 -0.77 7.14
CA PHE A 121 7.36 0.45 7.11
C PHE A 121 8.25 1.65 7.42
N TYR A 122 8.11 2.70 6.62
CA TYR A 122 8.86 3.96 6.75
C TYR A 122 7.92 5.16 6.59
N PRO A 123 7.97 6.15 7.49
CA PRO A 123 7.35 7.43 7.21
C PRO A 123 8.03 8.07 5.99
N LEU A 124 7.25 8.74 5.14
CA LEU A 124 7.82 9.47 4.00
C LEU A 124 8.60 10.70 4.49
N PRO A 125 9.63 11.15 3.75
CA PRO A 125 10.33 12.39 4.03
C PRO A 125 9.41 13.63 3.99
N VAL A 126 9.88 14.73 4.59
CA VAL A 126 9.22 16.04 4.51
C VAL A 126 8.96 16.42 3.05
N PRO A 127 7.74 16.89 2.68
CA PRO A 127 6.63 17.30 3.56
C PRO A 127 5.59 16.21 3.86
N ASN A 128 5.79 14.96 3.41
CA ASN A 128 4.76 13.91 3.40
C ASN A 128 4.81 12.98 4.62
N GLN A 129 5.42 13.39 5.73
CA GLN A 129 5.62 12.59 6.95
C GLN A 129 4.34 12.05 7.64
N HIS A 130 3.16 12.49 7.19
CA HIS A 130 1.86 11.97 7.61
C HIS A 130 1.45 10.68 6.86
N ILE A 131 2.24 10.26 5.88
CA ILE A 131 2.06 9.04 5.09
C ILE A 131 3.21 8.07 5.41
N VAL A 132 2.88 6.79 5.54
CA VAL A 132 3.83 5.70 5.75
C VAL A 132 3.78 4.76 4.57
N ALA A 133 4.94 4.47 3.98
CA ALA A 133 5.11 3.46 2.95
C ALA A 133 5.52 2.12 3.58
N SER A 134 4.80 1.05 3.23
CA SER A 134 5.10 -0.33 3.57
C SER A 134 5.64 -1.05 2.33
N PHE A 135 6.89 -1.46 2.36
CA PHE A 135 7.54 -2.22 1.30
C PHE A 135 7.42 -3.70 1.64
N THR A 136 6.81 -4.47 0.74
CA THR A 136 6.79 -5.93 0.80
C THR A 136 7.83 -6.46 -0.18
N TYR A 137 8.72 -7.32 0.31
CA TYR A 137 9.80 -7.89 -0.48
C TYR A 137 9.43 -9.28 -1.00
N ASN A 138 9.96 -9.67 -2.17
CA ASN A 138 9.91 -11.04 -2.66
C ASN A 138 11.07 -11.89 -2.09
N GLU A 139 11.21 -13.13 -2.57
CA GLU A 139 12.28 -14.04 -2.12
C GLU A 139 13.69 -13.53 -2.47
N ASP A 140 13.82 -12.75 -3.55
CA ASP A 140 15.08 -12.14 -4.01
C ASP A 140 15.35 -10.77 -3.37
N SER A 141 14.55 -10.38 -2.36
CA SER A 141 14.65 -9.09 -1.66
C SER A 141 14.40 -7.85 -2.52
N PHE A 142 13.73 -8.02 -3.67
CA PHE A 142 13.16 -6.93 -4.46
C PHE A 142 11.78 -6.55 -3.94
N VAL A 143 11.42 -5.27 -4.08
CA VAL A 143 10.11 -4.77 -3.68
C VAL A 143 9.06 -5.26 -4.67
N SER A 144 8.18 -6.15 -4.22
CA SER A 144 7.05 -6.64 -5.03
C SER A 144 5.84 -5.74 -4.93
N ASN A 145 5.62 -5.14 -3.75
CA ASN A 145 4.48 -4.26 -3.48
C ASN A 145 4.87 -3.11 -2.56
N ILE A 146 4.25 -1.95 -2.80
CA ILE A 146 4.32 -0.80 -1.89
C ILE A 146 2.91 -0.44 -1.44
N THR A 147 2.66 -0.42 -0.14
CA THR A 147 1.38 0.03 0.40
C THR A 147 1.54 1.29 1.22
N PHE A 148 0.78 2.33 0.87
CA PHE A 148 0.76 3.59 1.58
C PHE A 148 -0.40 3.65 2.56
N TYR A 149 -0.13 4.11 3.77
CA TYR A 149 -1.09 4.28 4.86
C TYR A 149 -1.00 5.69 5.45
N PRO A 150 -2.09 6.22 6.05
CA PRO A 150 -1.96 7.31 7.01
C PRO A 150 -1.07 6.89 8.18
N LEU A 151 -0.30 7.82 8.74
CA LEU A 151 0.58 7.57 9.89
C LEU A 151 -0.16 6.94 11.07
N GLU A 152 -1.36 7.44 11.40
CA GLU A 152 -2.17 6.88 12.49
C GLU A 152 -2.54 5.42 12.24
N ARG A 153 -2.86 5.04 11.00
CA ARG A 153 -3.14 3.65 10.65
C ARG A 153 -1.90 2.77 10.77
N ALA A 154 -0.72 3.27 10.42
CA ALA A 154 0.52 2.53 10.62
C ALA A 154 0.82 2.30 12.11
N LYS A 155 0.54 3.28 12.98
CA LYS A 155 0.68 3.12 14.44
C LYS A 155 -0.28 2.07 14.99
N GLU A 156 -1.53 2.03 14.51
CA GLU A 156 -2.50 0.97 14.87
C GLU A 156 -1.97 -0.43 14.50
N ILE A 157 -1.39 -0.56 13.29
CA ILE A 157 -0.76 -1.81 12.83
C ILE A 157 0.40 -2.20 13.75
N GLN A 158 1.26 -1.24 14.11
CA GLN A 158 2.37 -1.46 15.05
C GLN A 158 1.86 -2.00 16.40
N ALA A 159 0.89 -1.31 17.00
CA ALA A 159 0.33 -1.70 18.29
C ALA A 159 -0.33 -3.10 18.25
N ALA A 160 -1.02 -3.42 17.16
CA ALA A 160 -1.63 -4.75 16.98
C ALA A 160 -0.57 -5.87 16.85
N LEU A 161 0.53 -5.60 16.15
CA LEU A 161 1.65 -6.53 16.02
C LEU A 161 2.36 -6.75 17.36
N GLU A 162 2.59 -5.69 18.13
CA GLU A 162 3.21 -5.77 19.45
C GLU A 162 2.34 -6.56 20.43
N LYS A 163 1.03 -6.30 20.46
CA LYS A 163 0.08 -7.07 21.27
C LYS A 163 0.14 -8.57 20.94
N LYS A 164 0.12 -8.91 19.64
CA LYS A 164 0.21 -10.32 19.20
C LYS A 164 1.51 -11.01 19.62
N ARG A 165 2.62 -10.27 19.71
CA ARG A 165 3.91 -10.80 20.20
C ARG A 165 3.92 -11.05 21.72
N LEU A 166 3.09 -10.33 22.48
CA LEU A 166 2.97 -10.49 23.93
C LEU A 166 1.98 -11.60 24.31
N ASP A 167 0.97 -11.83 23.47
CA ASP A 167 -0.09 -12.82 23.71
C ASP A 167 0.28 -14.26 23.24
N GLY A 168 1.42 -14.43 22.54
CA GLY A 168 1.88 -15.71 21.98
C GLY A 168 3.05 -16.32 22.73
#